data_AF-A0A4V2XSL5-F1
#
_entry.id   AF-A0A4V2XSL5-F1
#
_cell.length_a   1.000
_cell.length_b   1.000
_cell.length_c   1.000
_cell.angle_alpha   90.00
_cell.angle_beta   90.00
_cell.angle_gamma   90.00
#
_symmetry.space_group_name_H-M   'P 1'
#
loop_
_entity.id
_entity.type
_entity.pdbx_description
1 polymer ?
#
loop_
_entity_poly.entity_id
_entity_poly.type
_entity_poly.pdbx_seq_one_letter_code
_entity_poly.pdbx_strand_id
1 'polypeptide(L)'
;MNVTTATPVEIDTQLADIDRRAAQAEQSIAAAAVTIHYALGERPRYVTRTRRERPTSDTDAITAARAHGDERVPRMAAGYTYADLVRKYDTAVNTLAAIEAEATPLNAEFARRGGWSRFFTVQQHNGHIHSHMACSTCNRNGQRTAFAWNPELSGLSQAEAIAKFDRRAYVLCTVCYPNAPVEWTVRPPRPTKQERERQAQEAARHARINDPKLIGTPDGEVLKVDGAVLRTVRSAEIAYVNAMFWAEYSRRNGTANPEDGEHAAVIAAALAAKAGTTVEQVEQRLAKRVARKVAECFGK
;
A
#
# COMPACT_ATOMS: atom_id res chain seq x y z
N MET A 1 20.72 -16.73 -17.61
CA MET A 1 20.22 -17.87 -16.80
C MET A 1 20.16 -19.09 -17.70
N ASN A 2 20.54 -20.27 -17.23
CA ASN A 2 20.32 -21.50 -18.00
C ASN A 2 18.86 -21.95 -17.80
N VAL A 3 18.03 -21.79 -18.83
CA VAL A 3 16.58 -22.06 -18.75
C VAL A 3 16.27 -23.53 -18.47
N THR A 4 17.12 -24.47 -18.90
CA THR A 4 16.84 -25.91 -18.74
C THR A 4 17.03 -26.41 -17.31
N THR A 5 17.80 -25.69 -16.50
CA THR A 5 18.06 -26.05 -15.09
C THR A 5 17.38 -25.10 -14.11
N ALA A 6 16.86 -23.96 -14.57
CA ALA A 6 16.15 -23.00 -13.73
C ALA A 6 14.87 -23.60 -13.14
N THR A 7 14.55 -23.21 -11.91
CA THR A 7 13.31 -23.59 -11.24
C THR A 7 12.09 -22.87 -11.85
N PRO A 8 10.87 -23.40 -11.68
CA PRO A 8 9.64 -22.70 -12.07
C PRO A 8 9.57 -21.26 -11.54
N VAL A 9 9.94 -21.05 -10.27
CA VAL A 9 9.94 -19.74 -9.61
C VAL A 9 10.89 -18.77 -10.31
N GLU A 10 12.11 -19.20 -10.64
CA GLU A 10 13.10 -18.37 -11.32
C GLU A 10 12.67 -17.97 -12.73
N ILE A 11 12.11 -18.93 -13.50
CA ILE A 11 11.59 -18.68 -14.85
C ILE A 11 10.43 -17.69 -14.79
N ASP A 12 9.46 -17.91 -13.91
CA ASP A 12 8.28 -17.05 -13.81
C ASP A 12 8.58 -15.69 -13.19
N THR A 13 9.65 -15.59 -12.39
CA THR A 13 10.16 -14.29 -11.92
C THR A 13 10.68 -13.45 -13.09
N GLN A 14 11.38 -14.07 -14.02
CA GLN A 14 11.83 -13.38 -15.24
C GLN A 14 10.66 -13.03 -16.15
N LEU A 15 9.69 -13.94 -16.33
CA LEU A 15 8.49 -13.66 -17.11
C LEU A 15 7.64 -12.54 -16.50
N ALA A 16 7.56 -12.46 -15.17
CA ALA A 16 6.88 -11.36 -14.48
C ALA A 16 7.54 -10.00 -14.75
N ASP A 17 8.88 -9.96 -14.77
CA ASP A 17 9.62 -8.75 -15.15
C ASP A 17 9.39 -8.38 -16.62
N ILE A 18 9.47 -9.37 -17.51
CA ILE A 18 9.22 -9.21 -18.95
C ILE A 18 7.80 -8.67 -19.19
N ASP A 19 6.77 -9.24 -18.55
CA ASP A 19 5.37 -8.79 -18.69
C ASP A 19 5.18 -7.34 -18.21
N ARG A 20 5.83 -6.96 -17.10
CA ARG A 20 5.83 -5.57 -16.62
C ARG A 20 6.48 -4.62 -17.63
N ARG A 21 7.64 -4.99 -18.20
CA ARG A 21 8.33 -4.20 -19.23
C ARG A 21 7.49 -4.11 -20.51
N ALA A 22 6.86 -5.20 -20.93
CA ALA A 22 5.96 -5.24 -22.08
C ALA A 22 4.76 -4.29 -21.88
N ALA A 23 4.12 -4.32 -20.71
CA ALA A 23 3.03 -3.41 -20.38
C ALA A 23 3.45 -1.92 -20.44
N GLN A 24 4.67 -1.59 -20.00
CA GLN A 24 5.22 -0.23 -20.12
C GLN A 24 5.50 0.16 -21.58
N ALA A 25 6.00 -0.77 -22.40
CA ALA A 25 6.20 -0.56 -23.83
C ALA A 25 4.87 -0.36 -24.56
N GLU A 26 3.84 -1.17 -24.28
CA GLU A 26 2.48 -0.99 -24.80
C GLU A 26 1.90 0.37 -24.45
N GLN A 27 2.07 0.82 -23.19
CA GLN A 27 1.66 2.16 -22.78
C GLN A 27 2.40 3.25 -23.57
N SER A 28 3.67 3.04 -23.89
CA SER A 28 4.47 3.96 -24.69
C SER A 28 4.03 4.01 -26.15
N ILE A 29 3.67 2.86 -26.74
CA ILE A 29 3.06 2.76 -28.09
C ILE A 29 1.75 3.55 -28.12
N ALA A 30 0.84 3.29 -27.17
CA ALA A 30 -0.44 3.98 -27.07
C ALA A 30 -0.26 5.51 -26.90
N ALA A 31 0.68 5.93 -26.05
CA ALA A 31 0.99 7.35 -25.86
C ALA A 31 1.56 8.01 -27.13
N ALA A 32 2.41 7.30 -27.89
CA ALA A 32 2.94 7.78 -29.17
C ALA A 32 1.83 7.92 -30.23
N ALA A 33 0.94 6.92 -30.35
CA ALA A 33 -0.21 6.98 -31.24
C ALA A 33 -1.12 8.18 -30.90
N VAL A 34 -1.45 8.36 -29.62
CA VAL A 34 -2.21 9.52 -29.11
C VAL A 34 -1.58 10.84 -29.56
N THR A 35 -0.25 10.94 -29.46
CA THR A 35 0.54 12.12 -29.82
C THR A 35 0.47 12.39 -31.32
N ILE A 36 0.59 11.35 -32.15
CA ILE A 36 0.48 11.44 -33.61
C ILE A 36 -0.89 11.95 -34.05
N HIS A 37 -1.98 11.41 -33.50
CA HIS A 37 -3.31 11.92 -33.80
C HIS A 37 -3.46 13.42 -33.47
N TYR A 38 -2.93 13.87 -32.33
CA TYR A 38 -2.98 15.29 -31.99
C TYR A 38 -2.14 16.15 -32.96
N ALA A 39 -1.00 15.63 -33.43
CA ALA A 39 -0.17 16.29 -34.45
C ALA A 39 -0.95 16.49 -35.77
N LEU A 40 -1.72 15.48 -36.18
CA LEU A 40 -2.63 15.53 -37.33
C LEU A 40 -3.89 16.39 -37.07
N GLY A 41 -4.01 17.01 -35.89
CA GLY A 41 -5.15 17.84 -35.52
C GLY A 41 -6.41 17.07 -35.13
N GLU A 42 -6.32 15.74 -35.03
CA GLU A 42 -7.43 14.90 -34.63
C GLU A 42 -7.66 14.94 -33.12
N ARG A 43 -8.92 15.08 -32.72
CA ARG A 43 -9.33 15.07 -31.31
C ARG A 43 -10.38 13.99 -31.07
N PRO A 44 -10.30 13.24 -29.96
CA PRO A 44 -11.31 12.24 -29.64
C PRO A 44 -12.65 12.93 -29.37
N ARG A 45 -13.70 12.47 -30.05
CA ARG A 45 -15.09 12.94 -29.91
C ARG A 45 -15.87 11.99 -29.00
N TYR A 46 -16.83 12.53 -28.25
CA TYR A 46 -17.74 11.70 -27.46
C TYR A 46 -18.79 11.11 -28.38
N VAL A 47 -18.90 9.77 -28.38
CA VAL A 47 -19.97 9.04 -29.09
C VAL A 47 -21.08 8.68 -28.12
N THR A 48 -20.74 8.46 -26.85
CA THR A 48 -21.69 8.38 -25.73
C THR A 48 -21.18 9.16 -24.53
N ARG A 49 -21.96 9.22 -23.44
CA ARG A 49 -21.54 9.88 -22.17
C ARG A 49 -20.20 9.36 -21.63
N THR A 50 -19.85 8.12 -21.94
CA THR A 50 -18.66 7.45 -21.40
C THR A 50 -17.69 6.98 -22.48
N ARG A 51 -18.11 6.91 -23.75
CA ARG A 51 -17.29 6.43 -24.86
C ARG A 51 -16.78 7.57 -25.73
N ARG A 52 -15.46 7.59 -25.93
CA ARG A 52 -14.77 8.50 -26.84
C ARG A 52 -14.20 7.70 -28.00
N GLU A 53 -14.31 8.25 -29.20
CA GLU A 53 -13.74 7.65 -30.41
C GLU A 53 -12.90 8.68 -31.16
N ARG A 54 -11.87 8.19 -31.85
CA ARG A 54 -11.04 9.01 -32.73
C ARG A 54 -11.59 8.95 -34.17
N PRO A 55 -11.37 10.00 -34.98
CA PRO A 55 -11.82 10.02 -36.38
C PRO A 55 -11.21 8.90 -37.23
N THR A 56 -9.95 8.54 -36.98
CA THR A 56 -9.23 7.48 -37.69
C THR A 56 -8.70 6.44 -36.70
N SER A 57 -8.31 5.27 -37.23
CA SER A 57 -7.63 4.25 -36.46
C SER A 57 -6.17 4.67 -36.16
N ASP A 58 -5.55 4.07 -35.13
CA ASP A 58 -4.14 4.32 -34.83
C ASP A 58 -3.25 4.01 -36.05
N THR A 59 -3.53 2.92 -36.77
CA THR A 59 -2.80 2.50 -37.98
C THR A 59 -2.87 3.53 -39.10
N ASP A 60 -4.06 4.08 -39.36
CA ASP A 60 -4.26 5.10 -40.40
C ASP A 60 -3.55 6.40 -40.03
N ALA A 61 -3.64 6.82 -38.76
CA ALA A 61 -2.96 8.02 -38.29
C ALA A 61 -1.43 7.89 -38.37
N ILE A 62 -0.87 6.72 -38.03
CA ILE A 62 0.57 6.46 -38.18
C ILE A 62 0.96 6.49 -39.67
N THR A 63 0.14 5.92 -40.54
CA THR A 63 0.37 5.94 -42.00
C THR A 63 0.36 7.37 -42.55
N ALA A 64 -0.61 8.19 -42.14
CA ALA A 64 -0.68 9.60 -42.51
C ALA A 64 0.55 10.37 -42.01
N ALA A 65 0.96 10.16 -40.76
CA ALA A 65 2.16 10.81 -40.22
C ALA A 65 3.44 10.41 -40.97
N ARG A 66 3.56 9.16 -41.42
CA ARG A 66 4.69 8.74 -42.29
C ARG A 66 4.72 9.51 -43.61
N ALA A 67 3.57 9.78 -44.21
CA ALA A 67 3.48 10.50 -45.48
C ALA A 67 3.96 11.95 -45.39
N HIS A 68 3.86 12.58 -44.21
CA HIS A 68 4.37 13.94 -43.96
C HIS A 68 5.90 14.02 -43.85
N GLY A 69 6.60 12.92 -43.53
CA GLY A 69 8.06 12.89 -43.43
C GLY A 69 8.63 13.94 -42.47
N ASP A 70 9.59 14.74 -42.94
CA ASP A 70 10.27 15.77 -42.15
C ASP A 70 9.48 17.10 -42.00
N GLU A 71 8.21 17.13 -42.42
CA GLU A 71 7.36 18.29 -42.20
C GLU A 71 7.23 18.61 -40.70
N ARG A 72 7.29 19.91 -40.37
CA ARG A 72 7.19 20.40 -38.99
C ARG A 72 5.75 20.30 -38.49
N VAL A 73 5.58 19.82 -37.26
CA VAL A 73 4.27 19.72 -36.61
C VAL A 73 3.79 21.11 -36.14
N PRO A 74 2.68 21.67 -36.68
CA PRO A 74 2.31 23.07 -36.44
C PRO A 74 1.90 23.40 -34.99
N ARG A 75 1.47 22.39 -34.20
CA ARG A 75 0.85 22.58 -32.88
C ARG A 75 1.63 21.98 -31.70
N MET A 76 2.87 21.53 -31.92
CA MET A 76 3.75 21.02 -30.86
C MET A 76 4.86 22.01 -30.51
N ALA A 77 5.49 21.78 -29.34
CA ALA A 77 6.67 22.54 -28.91
C ALA A 77 7.72 22.63 -30.03
N ALA A 78 8.43 23.76 -30.11
CA ALA A 78 9.24 24.11 -31.26
C ALA A 78 10.28 23.03 -31.63
N GLY A 79 10.18 22.50 -32.86
CA GLY A 79 11.22 21.69 -33.48
C GLY A 79 10.84 20.26 -33.89
N TYR A 80 9.69 19.74 -33.46
CA TYR A 80 9.29 18.37 -33.83
C TYR A 80 8.81 18.26 -35.28
N THR A 81 9.27 17.21 -35.97
CA THR A 81 8.73 16.77 -37.27
C THR A 81 7.81 15.56 -37.10
N TYR A 82 7.01 15.24 -38.12
CA TYR A 82 6.24 13.99 -38.12
C TYR A 82 7.16 12.76 -38.10
N ALA A 83 8.31 12.81 -38.78
CA ALA A 83 9.32 11.77 -38.76
C ALA A 83 9.84 11.48 -37.34
N ASP A 84 10.01 12.50 -36.49
CA ASP A 84 10.41 12.30 -35.08
C ASP A 84 9.32 11.57 -34.28
N LEU A 85 8.05 11.89 -34.50
CA LEU A 85 6.92 11.23 -33.84
C LEU A 85 6.79 9.76 -34.26
N VAL A 86 6.93 9.50 -35.57
CA VAL A 86 6.94 8.14 -36.12
C VAL A 86 8.13 7.35 -35.57
N ARG A 87 9.34 7.95 -35.52
CA ARG A 87 10.52 7.29 -34.96
C ARG A 87 10.31 6.88 -33.51
N LYS A 88 9.63 7.72 -32.71
CA LYS A 88 9.27 7.41 -31.33
C LYS A 88 8.30 6.23 -31.25
N TYR A 89 7.30 6.18 -32.12
CA TYR A 89 6.38 5.05 -32.22
C TYR A 89 7.12 3.76 -32.60
N ASP A 90 7.93 3.80 -33.66
CA ASP A 90 8.69 2.63 -34.16
C ASP A 90 9.67 2.12 -33.10
N THR A 91 10.32 3.03 -32.37
CA THR A 91 11.19 2.65 -31.24
C THR A 91 10.41 1.89 -30.16
N ALA A 92 9.21 2.34 -29.81
CA ALA A 92 8.38 1.67 -28.81
C ALA A 92 7.89 0.30 -29.30
N VAL A 93 7.50 0.18 -30.57
CA VAL A 93 7.10 -1.11 -31.20
C VAL A 93 8.28 -2.09 -31.22
N ASN A 94 9.45 -1.66 -31.67
CA ASN A 94 10.64 -2.50 -31.70
C ASN A 94 11.08 -2.92 -30.29
N THR A 95 10.92 -2.02 -29.30
CA THR A 95 11.18 -2.33 -27.89
C THR A 95 10.24 -3.44 -27.40
N LEU A 96 8.93 -3.35 -27.68
CA LEU A 96 7.98 -4.39 -27.30
C LEU A 96 8.34 -5.73 -27.95
N ALA A 97 8.62 -5.74 -29.26
CA ALA A 97 8.98 -6.96 -29.99
C ALA A 97 10.27 -7.61 -29.43
N ALA A 98 11.27 -6.81 -29.05
CA ALA A 98 12.48 -7.32 -28.42
C ALA A 98 12.20 -7.94 -27.04
N ILE A 99 11.37 -7.28 -26.22
CA ILE A 99 10.95 -7.79 -24.90
C ILE A 99 10.17 -9.11 -25.04
N GLU A 100 9.26 -9.20 -26.01
CA GLU A 100 8.50 -10.43 -26.27
C GLU A 100 9.39 -11.58 -26.76
N ALA A 101 10.42 -11.28 -27.55
CA ALA A 101 11.41 -12.27 -27.95
C ALA A 101 12.17 -12.87 -26.74
N GLU A 102 12.43 -12.08 -25.69
CA GLU A 102 13.03 -12.59 -24.44
C GLU A 102 12.13 -13.62 -23.73
N ALA A 103 10.80 -13.49 -23.82
CA ALA A 103 9.85 -14.42 -23.21
C ALA A 103 9.81 -15.79 -23.91
N THR A 104 10.18 -15.84 -25.19
CA THR A 104 10.05 -17.03 -26.05
C THR A 104 10.75 -18.27 -25.47
N PRO A 105 12.05 -18.24 -25.13
CA PRO A 105 12.72 -19.43 -24.58
C PRO A 105 12.16 -19.85 -23.21
N LEU A 106 11.71 -18.90 -22.38
CA LEU A 106 11.13 -19.18 -21.07
C LEU A 106 9.77 -19.89 -21.19
N ASN A 107 8.92 -19.43 -22.12
CA ASN A 107 7.64 -20.07 -22.42
C ASN A 107 7.80 -21.41 -23.14
N ALA A 108 8.82 -21.56 -23.99
CA ALA A 108 9.17 -22.84 -24.59
C ALA A 108 9.56 -23.88 -23.52
N GLU A 109 10.35 -23.47 -22.52
CA GLU A 109 10.72 -24.34 -21.41
C GLU A 109 9.50 -24.71 -20.53
N PHE A 110 8.60 -23.75 -20.28
CA PHE A 110 7.32 -24.01 -19.63
C PHE A 110 6.53 -25.11 -20.35
N ALA A 111 6.36 -24.98 -21.66
CA ALA A 111 5.67 -25.99 -22.47
C ALA A 111 6.41 -27.33 -22.48
N ARG A 112 7.75 -27.31 -22.61
CA ARG A 112 8.60 -28.53 -22.64
C ARG A 112 8.46 -29.35 -21.36
N ARG A 113 8.28 -28.71 -20.20
CA ARG A 113 8.07 -29.38 -18.91
C ARG A 113 6.61 -29.79 -18.66
N GLY A 114 5.74 -29.68 -19.66
CA GLY A 114 4.31 -30.03 -19.54
C GLY A 114 3.45 -28.93 -18.91
N GLY A 115 4.02 -27.75 -18.63
CA GLY A 115 3.36 -26.64 -17.96
C GLY A 115 3.22 -26.86 -16.45
N TRP A 116 3.83 -25.97 -15.66
CA TRP A 116 3.59 -25.93 -14.22
C TRP A 116 2.43 -24.98 -13.86
N SER A 117 1.96 -25.04 -12.62
CA SER A 117 0.93 -24.13 -12.12
C SER A 117 1.46 -22.69 -12.03
N ARG A 118 0.66 -21.73 -12.52
CA ARG A 118 0.94 -20.29 -12.43
C ARG A 118 -0.23 -19.59 -11.76
N PHE A 119 0.05 -18.48 -11.08
CA PHE A 119 -0.94 -17.72 -10.32
C PHE A 119 -0.83 -16.24 -10.68
N PHE A 120 -1.94 -15.66 -11.14
CA PHE A 120 -2.02 -14.28 -11.60
C PHE A 120 -3.09 -13.53 -10.83
N THR A 121 -2.71 -12.44 -10.17
CA THR A 121 -3.63 -11.59 -9.42
C THR A 121 -4.08 -10.44 -10.29
N VAL A 122 -5.39 -10.31 -10.53
CA VAL A 122 -5.93 -9.14 -11.24
C VAL A 122 -5.72 -7.89 -10.39
N GLN A 123 -5.15 -6.85 -10.98
CA GLN A 123 -4.85 -5.59 -10.26
C GLN A 123 -6.09 -4.67 -10.15
N GLN A 124 -7.09 -4.88 -11.00
CA GLN A 124 -8.35 -4.14 -10.98
C GLN A 124 -9.42 -4.88 -10.15
N HIS A 125 -10.44 -4.15 -9.69
CA HIS A 125 -11.69 -4.65 -9.08
C HIS A 125 -11.61 -6.04 -8.40
N ASN A 126 -11.45 -6.04 -7.08
CA ASN A 126 -11.57 -7.22 -6.20
C ASN A 126 -10.48 -8.30 -6.28
N GLY A 127 -9.38 -8.10 -7.02
CA GLY A 127 -8.12 -8.81 -6.74
C GLY A 127 -8.17 -10.32 -6.92
N HIS A 128 -8.91 -10.80 -7.93
CA HIS A 128 -9.08 -12.24 -8.12
C HIS A 128 -7.78 -12.89 -8.61
N ILE A 129 -7.49 -14.09 -8.10
CA ILE A 129 -6.39 -14.92 -8.57
C ILE A 129 -6.90 -15.84 -9.69
N HIS A 130 -6.11 -15.95 -10.75
CA HIS A 130 -6.34 -16.76 -11.94
C HIS A 130 -5.20 -17.75 -12.15
N SER A 131 -5.48 -18.88 -12.79
CA SER A 131 -4.46 -19.87 -13.18
C SER A 131 -3.82 -19.55 -14.55
N HIS A 132 -4.44 -18.66 -15.33
CA HIS A 132 -3.95 -18.16 -16.60
C HIS A 132 -4.56 -16.78 -16.93
N MET A 133 -3.87 -15.99 -17.74
CA MET A 133 -4.31 -14.61 -18.11
C MET A 133 -5.40 -14.57 -19.21
N ALA A 134 -5.71 -15.72 -19.83
CA ALA A 134 -6.70 -15.85 -20.90
C ALA A 134 -8.09 -16.32 -20.42
N CYS A 135 -8.41 -16.15 -19.13
CA CYS A 135 -9.71 -16.54 -18.58
C CYS A 135 -10.86 -15.74 -19.23
N SER A 136 -12.00 -16.38 -19.48
CA SER A 136 -13.20 -15.76 -20.09
C SER A 136 -13.81 -14.64 -19.26
N THR A 137 -13.46 -14.54 -17.97
CA THR A 137 -13.85 -13.43 -17.11
C THR A 137 -12.92 -12.23 -17.19
N CYS A 138 -11.77 -12.38 -17.86
CA CYS A 138 -10.76 -11.35 -18.06
C CYS A 138 -10.86 -10.75 -19.47
N ASN A 139 -10.12 -9.67 -19.70
CA ASN A 139 -9.98 -8.98 -20.99
C ASN A 139 -11.31 -8.54 -21.62
N ARG A 140 -12.30 -8.18 -20.79
CA ARG A 140 -13.66 -7.83 -21.25
C ARG A 140 -13.67 -6.45 -21.92
N ASN A 141 -14.58 -6.28 -22.87
CA ASN A 141 -14.80 -5.03 -23.61
C ASN A 141 -13.56 -4.52 -24.36
N GLY A 142 -12.69 -5.42 -24.81
CA GLY A 142 -11.47 -5.06 -25.55
C GLY A 142 -10.38 -4.40 -24.70
N GLN A 143 -10.52 -4.41 -23.37
CA GLN A 143 -9.50 -3.89 -22.46
C GLN A 143 -8.71 -5.04 -21.85
N ARG A 144 -7.39 -5.05 -22.05
CA ARG A 144 -6.51 -6.01 -21.40
C ARG A 144 -6.60 -5.87 -19.88
N THR A 145 -6.84 -6.97 -19.18
CA THR A 145 -6.80 -7.03 -17.73
C THR A 145 -5.35 -6.91 -17.26
N ALA A 146 -5.09 -5.99 -16.34
CA ALA A 146 -3.79 -5.87 -15.70
C ALA A 146 -3.62 -6.98 -14.65
N PHE A 147 -2.55 -7.77 -14.77
CA PHE A 147 -2.22 -8.84 -13.84
C PHE A 147 -0.92 -8.53 -13.10
N ALA A 148 -0.83 -8.97 -11.86
CA ALA A 148 0.42 -9.21 -11.15
C ALA A 148 0.70 -10.71 -11.18
N TRP A 149 1.90 -11.10 -11.56
CA TRP A 149 2.37 -12.46 -11.40
C TRP A 149 2.66 -12.74 -9.92
N ASN A 150 2.53 -14.00 -9.50
CA ASN A 150 2.96 -14.47 -8.18
C ASN A 150 4.01 -15.60 -8.35
N PRO A 151 5.24 -15.28 -8.79
CA PRO A 151 6.25 -16.28 -9.15
C PRO A 151 6.63 -17.22 -8.01
N GLU A 152 6.55 -16.77 -6.77
CA GLU A 152 6.84 -17.54 -5.55
C GLU A 152 5.91 -18.74 -5.32
N LEU A 153 4.84 -18.82 -6.11
CA LEU A 153 3.86 -19.91 -6.08
C LEU A 153 3.98 -20.85 -7.29
N SER A 154 4.90 -20.57 -8.21
CA SER A 154 5.02 -21.31 -9.45
C SER A 154 5.41 -22.76 -9.19
N GLY A 155 4.62 -23.69 -9.74
CA GLY A 155 4.81 -25.12 -9.54
C GLY A 155 4.26 -25.68 -8.24
N LEU A 156 3.66 -24.87 -7.37
CA LEU A 156 2.93 -25.36 -6.21
C LEU A 156 1.58 -25.94 -6.61
N SER A 157 1.09 -26.93 -5.87
CA SER A 157 -0.31 -27.33 -6.00
C SER A 157 -1.25 -26.18 -5.63
N GLN A 158 -2.50 -26.26 -6.09
CA GLN A 158 -3.52 -25.27 -5.75
C GLN A 158 -3.66 -25.13 -4.22
N ALA A 159 -3.67 -26.23 -3.48
CA ALA A 159 -3.82 -26.24 -2.02
C ALA A 159 -2.64 -25.57 -1.31
N GLU A 160 -1.41 -25.79 -1.78
CA GLU A 160 -0.21 -25.16 -1.23
C GLU A 160 -0.16 -23.65 -1.53
N ALA A 161 -0.52 -23.24 -2.74
CA ALA A 161 -0.60 -21.82 -3.10
C ALA A 161 -1.67 -21.10 -2.28
N ILE A 162 -2.84 -21.72 -2.12
CA ILE A 162 -3.95 -21.30 -1.24
C ILE A 162 -3.47 -21.09 0.18
N ALA A 163 -2.71 -22.02 0.76
CA ALA A 163 -2.19 -21.90 2.13
C ALA A 163 -1.23 -20.71 2.32
N LYS A 164 -0.58 -20.25 1.24
CA LYS A 164 0.32 -19.08 1.26
C LYS A 164 -0.40 -17.75 1.09
N PHE A 165 -1.61 -17.72 0.54
CA PHE A 165 -2.39 -16.50 0.37
C PHE A 165 -3.20 -16.15 1.63
N ASP A 166 -3.22 -14.87 2.00
CA ASP A 166 -4.20 -14.38 2.97
C ASP A 166 -5.59 -14.31 2.31
N ARG A 167 -6.51 -15.17 2.75
CA ARG A 167 -7.93 -15.20 2.35
C ARG A 167 -8.66 -13.86 2.50
N ARG A 168 -8.14 -12.92 3.29
CA ARG A 168 -8.71 -11.56 3.44
C ARG A 168 -8.27 -10.62 2.32
N ALA A 169 -7.17 -10.93 1.65
CA ALA A 169 -6.56 -10.11 0.62
C ALA A 169 -7.01 -10.53 -0.80
N TYR A 170 -7.19 -11.83 -1.05
CA TYR A 170 -7.43 -12.36 -2.39
C TYR A 170 -8.59 -13.36 -2.45
N VAL A 171 -9.24 -13.42 -3.62
CA VAL A 171 -10.34 -14.34 -3.94
C VAL A 171 -9.94 -15.17 -5.15
N LEU A 172 -10.27 -16.46 -5.19
CA LEU A 172 -10.00 -17.31 -6.35
C LEU A 172 -11.08 -17.12 -7.41
N CYS A 173 -10.68 -17.00 -8.67
CA CYS A 173 -11.62 -17.02 -9.79
C CYS A 173 -12.31 -18.40 -9.88
N THR A 174 -13.64 -18.43 -9.79
CA THR A 174 -14.45 -19.66 -9.87
C THR A 174 -14.31 -20.40 -11.20
N VAL A 175 -13.97 -19.70 -12.28
CA VAL A 175 -13.73 -20.32 -13.60
C VAL A 175 -12.38 -21.03 -13.63
N CYS A 176 -11.34 -20.41 -13.07
CA CYS A 176 -10.00 -21.01 -13.00
C CYS A 176 -9.89 -22.10 -11.94
N TYR A 177 -10.73 -22.02 -10.90
CA TYR A 177 -10.66 -22.85 -9.70
C TYR A 177 -12.06 -23.35 -9.30
N PRO A 178 -12.72 -24.19 -10.13
CA PRO A 178 -14.09 -24.64 -9.88
C PRO A 178 -14.24 -25.50 -8.62
N ASN A 179 -13.15 -26.13 -8.16
CA ASN A 179 -13.12 -26.97 -6.97
C ASN A 179 -12.62 -26.23 -5.72
N ALA A 180 -12.36 -24.92 -5.80
CA ALA A 180 -12.01 -24.15 -4.61
C ALA A 180 -13.19 -24.09 -3.63
N PRO A 181 -12.95 -24.14 -2.30
CA PRO A 181 -14.04 -24.00 -1.34
C PRO A 181 -14.71 -22.63 -1.48
N VAL A 182 -16.03 -22.57 -1.29
CA VAL A 182 -16.84 -21.37 -1.59
C VAL A 182 -16.34 -20.15 -0.83
N GLU A 183 -15.89 -20.32 0.42
CA GLU A 183 -15.36 -19.26 1.26
C GLU A 183 -14.07 -18.61 0.72
N TRP A 184 -13.45 -19.20 -0.31
CA TRP A 184 -12.27 -18.68 -1.02
C TRP A 184 -12.62 -18.01 -2.34
N THR A 185 -13.88 -18.16 -2.78
CA THR A 185 -14.42 -17.59 -4.02
C THR A 185 -15.30 -16.37 -3.76
N VAL A 186 -15.58 -16.09 -2.49
CA VAL A 186 -16.37 -14.94 -2.04
C VAL A 186 -15.53 -14.12 -1.09
N ARG A 187 -15.38 -12.82 -1.38
CA ARG A 187 -14.68 -11.92 -0.46
C ARG A 187 -15.48 -11.79 0.83
N PRO A 188 -14.85 -11.91 2.02
CA PRO A 188 -15.53 -11.54 3.25
C PRO A 188 -15.97 -10.07 3.15
N PRO A 189 -17.14 -9.72 3.72
CA PRO A 189 -17.65 -8.37 3.66
C PRO A 189 -16.59 -7.39 4.18
N ARG A 190 -16.43 -6.26 3.47
CA ARG A 190 -15.51 -5.21 3.90
C ARG A 190 -15.95 -4.76 5.30
N PRO A 191 -15.03 -4.62 6.27
CA PRO A 191 -15.40 -4.14 7.60
C PRO A 191 -16.12 -2.80 7.49
N THR A 192 -17.22 -2.69 8.20
CA THR A 192 -18.00 -1.46 8.33
C THR A 192 -17.14 -0.35 8.90
N LYS A 193 -17.58 0.91 8.75
CA LYS A 193 -16.87 2.05 9.35
C LYS A 193 -16.67 1.86 10.85
N GLN A 194 -17.70 1.38 11.56
CA GLN A 194 -17.66 1.13 13.00
C GLN A 194 -16.65 0.04 13.38
N GLU A 195 -16.60 -1.06 12.62
CA GLU A 195 -15.63 -2.13 12.87
C GLU A 195 -14.19 -1.64 12.63
N ARG A 196 -13.96 -0.82 11.61
CA ARG A 196 -12.64 -0.22 11.37
C ARG A 196 -12.24 0.73 12.50
N GLU A 197 -13.17 1.53 13.00
CA GLU A 197 -12.94 2.42 14.14
C GLU A 197 -12.62 1.62 15.41
N ARG A 198 -13.36 0.54 15.68
CA ARG A 198 -13.09 -0.37 16.81
C ARG A 198 -11.71 -1.01 16.69
N GLN A 199 -11.36 -1.55 15.52
CA GLN A 199 -10.04 -2.13 15.27
C GLN A 199 -8.91 -1.11 15.44
N ALA A 200 -9.11 0.13 14.99
CA ALA A 200 -8.13 1.20 15.17
C ALA A 200 -7.97 1.58 16.65
N GLN A 201 -9.06 1.62 17.41
CA GLN A 201 -9.04 1.87 18.86
C GLN A 201 -8.33 0.74 19.62
N GLU A 202 -8.65 -0.52 19.32
CA GLU A 202 -7.98 -1.69 19.88
C GLU A 202 -6.48 -1.71 19.55
N ALA A 203 -6.11 -1.41 18.30
CA ALA A 203 -4.71 -1.32 17.89
C ALA A 203 -3.99 -0.17 18.63
N ALA A 204 -4.64 0.99 18.79
CA ALA A 204 -4.07 2.11 19.54
C ALA A 204 -3.91 1.79 21.04
N ARG A 205 -4.87 1.06 21.63
CA ARG A 205 -4.83 0.56 23.01
C ARG A 205 -3.65 -0.40 23.20
N HIS A 206 -3.53 -1.39 22.31
CA HIS A 206 -2.39 -2.32 22.30
C HIS A 206 -1.05 -1.62 22.10
N ALA A 207 -0.98 -0.64 21.19
CA ALA A 207 0.24 0.13 20.96
C ALA A 207 0.67 0.91 22.22
N ARG A 208 -0.26 1.50 22.98
CA ARG A 208 0.07 2.20 24.23
C ARG A 208 0.58 1.27 25.32
N ILE A 209 0.01 0.06 25.40
CA ILE A 209 0.46 -0.96 26.34
C ILE A 209 1.88 -1.41 25.98
N ASN A 210 2.12 -1.73 24.71
CA ASN A 210 3.37 -2.35 24.25
C ASN A 210 4.51 -1.36 23.97
N ASP A 211 4.24 -0.12 23.55
CA ASP A 211 5.28 0.86 23.24
C ASP A 211 5.87 1.42 24.54
N PRO A 212 7.18 1.28 24.80
CA PRO A 212 7.80 1.72 26.04
C PRO A 212 7.76 3.24 26.28
N LYS A 213 7.56 4.05 25.23
CA LYS A 213 7.54 5.52 25.32
C LYS A 213 6.15 6.06 25.63
N LEU A 214 5.10 5.34 25.22
CA LEU A 214 3.72 5.77 25.42
C LEU A 214 3.23 5.42 26.83
N ILE A 215 2.35 6.26 27.36
CA ILE A 215 1.65 5.99 28.62
C ILE A 215 0.14 6.05 28.42
N GLY A 216 -0.55 5.22 29.19
CA GLY A 216 -2.00 5.18 29.27
C GLY A 216 -2.43 4.78 30.67
N THR A 217 -3.74 4.57 30.86
CA THR A 217 -4.24 3.88 32.05
C THR A 217 -3.71 2.43 32.08
N PRO A 218 -3.86 1.71 33.20
CA PRO A 218 -3.57 0.27 33.24
C PRO A 218 -4.30 -0.51 32.13
N ASP A 219 -5.51 -0.08 31.79
CA ASP A 219 -6.29 -0.63 30.69
C ASP A 219 -5.82 -0.17 29.30
N GLY A 220 -4.80 0.65 29.15
CA GLY A 220 -4.30 1.13 27.86
C GLY A 220 -5.08 2.30 27.24
N GLU A 221 -6.01 2.90 27.99
CA GLU A 221 -6.73 4.11 27.58
C GLU A 221 -5.84 5.36 27.66
N VAL A 222 -6.33 6.47 27.07
CA VAL A 222 -5.62 7.75 27.15
C VAL A 222 -5.57 8.24 28.60
N LEU A 223 -4.35 8.47 29.13
CA LEU A 223 -4.19 9.10 30.43
C LEU A 223 -4.56 10.60 30.33
N LYS A 224 -5.64 10.99 31.00
CA LYS A 224 -6.12 12.37 31.09
C LYS A 224 -6.11 12.84 32.54
N VAL A 225 -5.49 13.98 32.80
CA VAL A 225 -5.38 14.58 34.13
C VAL A 225 -5.53 16.09 33.97
N ASP A 226 -6.45 16.71 34.72
CA ASP A 226 -6.74 18.14 34.64
C ASP A 226 -7.01 18.66 33.20
N GLY A 227 -7.81 17.92 32.43
CA GLY A 227 -8.08 18.22 31.01
C GLY A 227 -6.90 18.01 30.06
N ALA A 228 -5.68 17.80 30.56
CA ALA A 228 -4.48 17.54 29.77
C ALA A 228 -4.35 16.06 29.40
N VAL A 229 -3.91 15.79 28.17
CA VAL A 229 -3.67 14.44 27.67
C VAL A 229 -2.19 14.09 27.78
N LEU A 230 -1.85 13.15 28.67
CA LEU A 230 -0.49 12.68 28.89
C LEU A 230 -0.19 11.51 27.96
N ARG A 231 0.61 11.75 26.91
CA ARG A 231 0.88 10.76 25.86
C ARG A 231 2.10 9.90 26.12
N THR A 232 3.07 10.40 26.89
CA THR A 232 4.36 9.74 27.09
C THR A 232 4.70 9.57 28.57
N VAL A 233 5.51 8.57 28.87
CA VAL A 233 6.05 8.34 30.23
C VAL A 233 6.73 9.61 30.75
N ARG A 234 7.52 10.29 29.91
CA ARG A 234 8.22 11.52 30.30
C ARG A 234 7.26 12.65 30.67
N SER A 235 6.21 12.86 29.87
CA SER A 235 5.18 13.86 30.15
C SER A 235 4.46 13.56 31.47
N ALA A 236 4.14 12.29 31.73
CA ALA A 236 3.53 11.87 32.98
C ALA A 236 4.44 12.11 34.19
N GLU A 237 5.74 11.80 34.11
CA GLU A 237 6.66 12.13 35.21
C GLU A 237 6.74 13.63 35.52
N ILE A 238 6.69 14.48 34.49
CA ILE A 238 6.68 15.94 34.67
C ILE A 238 5.38 16.38 35.33
N ALA A 239 4.24 15.86 34.85
CA ALA A 239 2.92 16.16 35.40
C ALA A 239 2.80 15.71 36.87
N TYR A 240 3.31 14.53 37.22
CA TYR A 240 3.37 14.04 38.60
C TYR A 240 4.15 15.00 39.50
N VAL A 241 5.35 15.41 39.06
CA VAL A 241 6.18 16.35 39.84
C VAL A 241 5.49 17.70 40.02
N ASN A 242 4.74 18.17 39.01
CA ASN A 242 3.95 19.40 39.11
C ASN A 242 2.78 19.26 40.08
N ALA A 243 2.02 18.16 39.99
CA ALA A 243 0.89 17.90 40.88
C ALA A 243 1.33 17.84 42.35
N MET A 244 2.42 17.11 42.63
CA MET A 244 3.00 17.05 43.99
C MET A 244 3.52 18.41 44.46
N PHE A 245 4.11 19.20 43.56
CA PHE A 245 4.54 20.57 43.88
C PHE A 245 3.36 21.47 44.24
N TRP A 246 2.27 21.45 43.45
CA TRP A 246 1.09 22.26 43.72
C TRP A 246 0.37 21.83 44.99
N ALA A 247 0.27 20.53 45.26
CA ALA A 247 -0.26 20.02 46.52
C ALA A 247 0.51 20.56 47.74
N GLU A 248 1.84 20.60 47.67
CA GLU A 248 2.69 21.19 48.71
C GLU A 248 2.52 22.71 48.80
N TYR A 249 2.51 23.39 47.66
CA TYR A 249 2.39 24.84 47.58
C TYR A 249 1.07 25.32 48.20
N SER A 250 -0.03 24.70 47.78
CA SER A 250 -1.37 24.98 48.26
C SER A 250 -1.50 24.70 49.77
N ARG A 251 -0.85 23.64 50.28
CA ARG A 251 -0.82 23.35 51.71
C ARG A 251 -0.12 24.44 52.52
N ARG A 252 1.04 24.93 52.05
CA ARG A 252 1.82 25.97 52.75
C ARG A 252 1.14 27.34 52.74
N ASN A 253 0.40 27.65 51.68
CA ASN A 253 -0.27 28.93 51.50
C ASN A 253 -1.73 28.94 51.99
N GLY A 254 -2.21 27.84 52.59
CA GLY A 254 -3.58 27.73 53.10
C GLY A 254 -4.66 27.65 52.01
N THR A 255 -4.29 27.36 50.76
CA THR A 255 -5.18 27.25 49.60
C THR A 255 -5.30 25.81 49.10
N ALA A 256 -5.27 24.84 50.02
CA ALA A 256 -5.22 23.41 49.71
C ALA A 256 -6.30 23.00 48.68
N ASN A 257 -5.87 22.62 47.48
CA ASN A 257 -6.73 21.99 46.48
C ASN A 257 -6.57 20.45 46.59
N PRO A 258 -7.62 19.70 46.98
CA PRO A 258 -7.54 18.24 47.06
C PRO A 258 -7.28 17.58 45.69
N GLU A 259 -7.65 18.23 44.58
CA GLU A 259 -7.47 17.69 43.22
C GLU A 259 -5.99 17.48 42.86
N ASP A 260 -5.08 18.30 43.42
CA ASP A 260 -3.63 18.16 43.16
C ASP A 260 -3.08 16.81 43.67
N GLY A 261 -3.60 16.33 44.81
CA GLY A 261 -3.25 15.02 45.37
C GLY A 261 -3.85 13.87 44.55
N GLU A 262 -5.09 14.02 44.11
CA GLU A 262 -5.77 13.03 43.26
C GLU A 262 -5.09 12.91 41.89
N HIS A 263 -4.70 14.03 41.29
CA HIS A 263 -3.94 14.06 40.05
C HIS A 263 -2.59 13.33 40.19
N ALA A 264 -1.86 13.56 41.29
CA ALA A 264 -0.61 12.86 41.55
C ALA A 264 -0.82 11.34 41.69
N ALA A 265 -1.85 10.90 42.42
CA ALA A 265 -2.16 9.49 42.62
C ALA A 265 -2.50 8.76 41.31
N VAL A 266 -3.34 9.36 40.45
CA VAL A 266 -3.71 8.80 39.15
C VAL A 266 -2.48 8.65 38.25
N ILE A 267 -1.59 9.64 38.22
CA ILE A 267 -0.37 9.58 37.42
C ILE A 267 0.60 8.53 37.96
N ALA A 268 0.75 8.43 39.29
CA ALA A 268 1.64 7.47 39.91
C ALA A 268 1.19 6.02 39.65
N ALA A 269 -0.12 5.74 39.73
CA ALA A 269 -0.69 4.44 39.38
C ALA A 269 -0.44 4.06 37.91
N ALA A 270 -0.59 5.00 36.98
CA ALA A 270 -0.30 4.77 35.56
C ALA A 270 1.18 4.50 35.30
N LEU A 271 2.09 5.24 35.96
CA LEU A 271 3.53 5.03 35.87
C LEU A 271 3.95 3.68 36.47
N ALA A 272 3.36 3.29 37.59
CA ALA A 272 3.62 2.02 38.27
C ALA A 272 3.18 0.84 37.39
N ALA A 273 1.96 0.89 36.86
CA ALA A 273 1.45 -0.12 35.92
C ALA A 273 2.32 -0.25 34.68
N LYS A 274 2.80 0.87 34.11
CA LYS A 274 3.65 0.87 32.93
C LYS A 274 5.04 0.28 33.20
N ALA A 275 5.62 0.58 34.35
CA ALA A 275 6.95 0.12 34.73
C ALA A 275 6.96 -1.28 35.36
N GLY A 276 5.80 -1.87 35.65
CA GLY A 276 5.68 -3.12 36.39
C GLY A 276 6.16 -2.98 37.84
N THR A 277 5.97 -1.82 38.46
CA THR A 277 6.42 -1.50 39.83
C THR A 277 5.24 -1.14 40.72
N THR A 278 5.51 -0.91 42.00
CA THR A 278 4.54 -0.32 42.94
C THR A 278 4.49 1.21 42.82
N VAL A 279 3.41 1.82 43.31
CA VAL A 279 3.25 3.28 43.35
C VAL A 279 4.33 3.90 44.23
N GLU A 280 4.58 3.31 45.39
CA GLU A 280 5.59 3.75 46.37
C GLU A 280 6.98 3.81 45.74
N GLN A 281 7.33 2.85 44.89
CA GLN A 281 8.60 2.86 44.14
C GLN A 281 8.68 4.01 43.12
N VAL A 282 7.56 4.36 42.46
CA VAL A 282 7.50 5.53 41.57
C VAL A 282 7.66 6.82 42.38
N GLU A 283 6.97 6.94 43.51
CA GLU A 283 7.06 8.09 44.40
C GLU A 283 8.50 8.28 44.90
N GLN A 284 9.15 7.23 45.40
CA GLN A 284 10.55 7.25 45.85
C GLN A 284 11.50 7.66 44.71
N ARG A 285 11.31 7.13 43.50
CA ARG A 285 12.11 7.46 42.32
C ARG A 285 11.99 8.93 41.94
N LEU A 286 10.80 9.51 42.06
CA LEU A 286 10.53 10.90 41.68
C LEU A 286 10.68 11.90 42.83
N ALA A 287 10.77 11.45 44.08
CA ALA A 287 10.85 12.28 45.28
C ALA A 287 11.97 13.33 45.22
N LYS A 288 13.17 12.95 44.73
CA LYS A 288 14.29 13.90 44.57
C LYS A 288 13.95 15.06 43.62
N ARG A 289 13.19 14.79 42.55
CA ARG A 289 12.77 15.81 41.58
C ARG A 289 11.69 16.72 42.16
N VAL A 290 10.76 16.16 42.92
CA VAL A 290 9.73 16.92 43.66
C VAL A 290 10.40 17.84 44.69
N ALA A 291 11.25 17.29 45.55
CA ALA A 291 11.95 18.03 46.60
C ALA A 291 12.79 19.17 46.01
N ARG A 292 13.52 18.93 44.91
CA ARG A 292 14.26 19.99 44.21
C ARG A 292 13.35 21.12 43.75
N LYS A 293 12.22 20.80 43.11
CA LYS A 293 11.29 21.81 42.60
C LYS A 293 10.61 22.61 43.74
N VAL A 294 10.25 21.95 44.82
CA VAL A 294 9.72 22.60 46.03
C VAL A 294 10.79 23.54 46.62
N ALA A 295 12.04 23.09 46.72
CA ALA A 295 13.15 23.91 47.20
C ALA A 295 13.45 25.12 46.30
N GLU A 296 13.32 25.00 44.98
CA GLU A 296 13.48 26.13 44.05
C GLU A 296 12.42 27.24 44.26
N CYS A 297 11.22 26.88 44.74
CA CYS A 297 10.14 27.84 44.97
C CYS A 297 10.08 28.38 46.40
N PHE A 298 10.48 27.57 47.39
CA PHE A 298 10.33 27.88 48.82
C PHE A 298 11.64 28.00 49.60
N GLY A 299 12.78 27.68 48.98
CA GLY A 299 14.11 27.80 49.56
C GLY A 299 14.90 28.87 48.81
N LYS A 300 15.61 29.79 49.46
CA LYS A 300 16.22 29.72 50.80
C LYS A 300 15.25 29.72 51.99
#